data_AF-A0A285N4N0-F1
#
_entry.id   AF-A0A285N4N0-F1
#
_cell.length_a   1.000
_cell.length_b   1.000
_cell.length_c   1.000
_cell.angle_alpha   90.00
_cell.angle_beta   90.00
_cell.angle_gamma   90.00
#
_symmetry.space_group_name_H-M   'P 1'
#
loop_
_entity.id
_entity.type
_entity.pdbx_description
1 polymer ?
#
loop_
_entity_poly.entity_id
_entity_poly.type
_entity_poly.pdbx_seq_one_letter_code
_entity_poly.pdbx_strand_id
1 'polypeptide(L)'
;MSRELFDRDAILDLSVNIIPLGILLFFFGLYIVANPWGFDPVFSTLQFAIMGLILIALLILTYVSGKAVERDERRYDDGEH
;
A
#
# COMPACT_ATOMS: atom_id res chain seq x y z
N MET A 1 9.33 -22.77 17.76
CA MET A 1 9.20 -22.94 16.29
C MET A 1 8.12 -22.00 15.73
N SER A 2 8.06 -20.75 16.20
CA SER A 2 6.92 -19.84 15.95
C SER A 2 7.32 -18.44 15.45
N ARG A 3 8.55 -17.97 15.73
CA ARG A 3 9.00 -16.62 15.31
C ARG A 3 9.18 -16.51 13.78
N GLU A 4 9.74 -17.53 13.12
CA GLU A 4 10.01 -17.45 11.66
C GLU A 4 8.77 -17.51 10.76
N LEU A 5 7.68 -18.14 11.21
CA LEU A 5 6.44 -18.21 10.42
C LEU A 5 5.66 -16.88 10.50
N PHE A 6 5.52 -16.34 11.71
CA PHE A 6 4.80 -15.09 11.93
C PHE A 6 5.45 -13.89 11.22
N ASP A 7 6.79 -13.82 11.26
CA ASP A 7 7.56 -12.75 10.62
C ASP A 7 7.43 -12.81 9.08
N ARG A 8 7.41 -14.01 8.49
CA ARG A 8 7.22 -14.19 7.04
C ARG A 8 5.81 -13.84 6.59
N ASP A 9 4.78 -14.22 7.34
CA ASP A 9 3.39 -13.95 6.98
C ASP A 9 3.08 -12.44 7.09
N ALA A 10 3.57 -11.77 8.13
CA ALA A 10 3.45 -10.32 8.27
C ALA A 10 4.18 -9.55 7.14
N ILE A 11 5.39 -9.97 6.79
CA ILE A 11 6.14 -9.40 5.66
C ILE A 11 5.41 -9.67 4.34
N LEU A 12 4.80 -10.85 4.16
CA LEU A 12 4.02 -11.18 2.96
C LEU A 12 2.80 -10.26 2.83
N ASP A 13 2.02 -10.07 3.89
CA ASP A 13 0.82 -9.23 3.89
C ASP A 13 1.14 -7.76 3.62
N LEU A 14 2.22 -7.26 4.21
CA LEU A 14 2.68 -5.89 3.97
C LEU A 14 3.21 -5.73 2.54
N SER A 15 3.95 -6.71 2.01
CA SER A 15 4.45 -6.71 0.64
C SER A 15 3.33 -6.74 -0.40
N VAL A 16 2.27 -7.53 -0.16
CA VAL A 16 1.07 -7.61 -1.03
C VAL A 16 0.34 -6.27 -1.13
N ASN A 17 0.47 -5.39 -0.13
CA ASN A 17 -0.06 -4.01 -0.19
C ASN A 17 0.93 -2.99 -0.80
N ILE A 18 2.22 -3.11 -0.48
CA ILE A 18 3.27 -2.20 -0.98
C ILE A 18 3.45 -2.32 -2.50
N ILE A 19 3.40 -3.54 -3.06
CA ILE A 19 3.59 -3.75 -4.50
C ILE A 19 2.53 -3.00 -5.33
N PRO A 20 1.22 -3.17 -5.08
CA PRO A 20 0.18 -2.36 -5.73
C PRO A 20 0.37 -0.86 -5.56
N LEU A 21 0.77 -0.40 -4.36
CA LEU A 21 1.03 1.02 -4.09
C LEU A 21 2.16 1.55 -4.98
N GLY A 22 3.26 0.81 -5.10
CA GLY A 22 4.39 1.17 -5.96
C GLY A 22 4.01 1.22 -7.44
N ILE A 23 3.25 0.24 -7.93
CA ILE A 23 2.74 0.21 -9.30
C ILE A 23 1.83 1.41 -9.57
N LEU A 24 0.88 1.68 -8.67
CA LEU A 24 -0.03 2.82 -8.79
C LEU A 24 0.74 4.14 -8.82
N LEU A 25 1.69 4.35 -7.90
CA LEU A 25 2.49 5.55 -7.84
C LEU A 25 3.32 5.74 -9.12
N PHE A 26 3.93 4.67 -9.60
CA PHE A 26 4.70 4.67 -10.85
C PHE A 26 3.83 5.10 -12.03
N PHE A 27 2.68 4.46 -12.25
CA PHE A 27 1.80 4.80 -13.36
C PHE A 27 1.13 6.16 -13.20
N PHE A 28 0.81 6.57 -11.97
CA PHE A 28 0.28 7.91 -11.70
C PHE A 28 1.28 8.98 -12.15
N GLY A 29 2.56 8.84 -11.77
CA GLY A 29 3.63 9.73 -12.23
C GLY A 29 3.90 9.62 -13.73
N LEU A 30 3.91 8.40 -14.27
CA LEU A 30 4.12 8.14 -15.69
C LEU A 30 3.08 8.85 -16.55
N TYR A 31 1.79 8.78 -16.18
CA TYR A 31 0.73 9.44 -16.91
C TYR A 31 0.69 10.96 -16.73
N ILE A 32 1.34 11.50 -15.70
CA ILE A 32 1.56 12.95 -15.61
C ILE A 32 2.63 13.40 -16.63
N VAL A 33 3.72 12.64 -16.76
CA VAL A 33 4.88 13.04 -17.56
C VAL A 33 4.76 12.64 -19.03
N ALA A 34 4.21 11.46 -19.31
CA ALA A 34 4.21 10.80 -20.60
C ALA A 34 2.86 10.12 -20.88
N ASN A 35 1.81 10.93 -21.08
CA ASN A 35 0.49 10.43 -21.47
C ASN A 35 0.40 10.25 -23.01
N PRO A 36 0.36 9.01 -23.54
CA PRO A 36 0.32 8.78 -24.98
C PRO A 36 -1.05 9.06 -25.61
N TRP A 37 -2.11 9.21 -24.82
CA TRP A 37 -3.47 9.47 -25.28
C TRP A 37 -3.88 10.94 -25.19
N GLY A 38 -2.99 11.80 -24.68
CA GLY A 38 -3.26 13.23 -24.47
C GLY A 38 -4.09 13.52 -23.21
N PHE A 39 -4.24 14.81 -22.89
CA PHE A 39 -5.00 15.27 -21.73
C PHE A 39 -6.37 15.79 -22.14
N ASP A 40 -7.40 14.99 -21.92
CA ASP A 40 -8.78 15.45 -21.96
C ASP A 40 -9.24 15.82 -20.54
N PRO A 41 -9.81 17.02 -20.30
CA PRO A 41 -10.16 17.46 -18.96
C PRO A 41 -11.08 16.52 -18.20
N VAL A 42 -12.04 15.87 -18.87
CA VAL A 42 -13.01 14.99 -18.21
C VAL A 42 -12.38 13.63 -17.97
N PHE A 43 -11.82 13.00 -19.01
CA PHE A 43 -11.26 11.66 -18.89
C PHE A 43 -10.02 11.61 -18.01
N SER A 44 -9.09 12.57 -18.14
CA SER A 44 -7.89 12.63 -17.29
C SER A 44 -8.25 12.92 -15.84
N THR A 45 -9.21 13.80 -15.57
CA THR A 45 -9.66 14.05 -14.19
C THR A 45 -10.26 12.80 -13.57
N LEU A 46 -11.13 12.08 -14.28
CA LEU A 46 -11.71 10.83 -13.80
C LEU A 46 -10.63 9.78 -13.56
N GLN A 47 -9.70 9.61 -14.50
CA GLN A 47 -8.57 8.68 -14.36
C GLN A 47 -7.75 8.98 -13.10
N PHE A 48 -7.28 10.22 -12.93
CA PHE A 48 -6.46 10.59 -11.77
C PHE A 48 -7.25 10.59 -10.46
N ALA A 49 -8.55 10.91 -10.49
CA ALA A 49 -9.41 10.82 -9.30
C ALA A 49 -9.57 9.36 -8.85
N ILE A 50 -9.82 8.44 -9.77
CA ILE A 50 -9.93 7.00 -9.46
C ILE A 50 -8.59 6.47 -8.97
N MET A 51 -7.50 6.72 -9.71
CA MET A 51 -6.16 6.27 -9.32
C MET A 51 -5.75 6.86 -7.96
N GLY A 52 -5.99 8.15 -7.74
CA GLY A 52 -5.67 8.84 -6.49
C GLY A 52 -6.49 8.33 -5.32
N LEU A 53 -7.79 8.07 -5.51
CA LEU A 53 -8.65 7.48 -4.49
C LEU A 53 -8.14 6.10 -4.07
N ILE A 54 -7.83 5.23 -5.04
CA ILE A 54 -7.30 3.89 -4.77
C ILE A 54 -5.92 3.96 -4.10
N LEU A 55 -5.05 4.86 -4.56
CA LEU A 55 -3.73 5.09 -3.96
C LEU A 55 -3.85 5.51 -2.49
N ILE A 56 -4.71 6.48 -2.18
CA ILE A 56 -4.94 6.95 -0.80
C ILE A 56 -5.54 5.83 0.05
N ALA A 57 -6.55 5.12 -0.47
CA ALA A 57 -7.18 4.02 0.26
C ALA A 57 -6.17 2.91 0.58
N LEU A 58 -5.35 2.50 -0.38
CA LEU A 58 -4.29 1.51 -0.17
C LEU A 58 -3.21 2.01 0.77
N LEU A 59 -2.82 3.28 0.69
CA LEU A 59 -1.83 3.86 1.61
C LEU A 59 -2.33 3.83 3.06
N ILE A 60 -3.60 4.20 3.28
CA ILE A 60 -4.24 4.13 4.60
C ILE A 60 -4.31 2.67 5.06
N LEU A 61 -4.75 1.75 4.19
CA LEU A 61 -4.85 0.33 4.53
C LEU A 61 -3.49 -0.26 4.91
N THR A 62 -2.46 0.00 4.11
CA THR A 62 -1.08 -0.45 4.36
C THR A 62 -0.58 0.05 5.70
N TYR A 63 -0.81 1.33 6.01
CA TYR A 63 -0.40 1.92 7.28
C TYR A 63 -1.13 1.33 8.48
N VAL A 64 -2.45 1.15 8.38
CA VAL A 64 -3.27 0.55 9.44
C VAL A 64 -2.86 -0.90 9.68
N SER A 65 -2.64 -1.68 8.61
CA SER A 65 -2.18 -3.07 8.71
C SER A 65 -0.80 -3.16 9.35
N GLY A 66 0.17 -2.34 8.92
CA GLY A 66 1.51 -2.34 9.53
C GLY A 66 1.49 -1.98 11.02
N LYS A 67 0.66 -0.99 11.40
CA LYS A 67 0.49 -0.61 12.81
C LYS A 67 -0.20 -1.69 13.65
N ALA A 68 -1.11 -2.45 13.05
CA ALA A 68 -1.75 -3.58 13.72
C ALA A 68 -0.74 -4.69 14.03
N VAL A 69 0.14 -5.02 13.08
CA VAL A 69 1.22 -6.00 13.26
C VAL A 69 2.18 -5.58 14.39
N GLU A 70 2.69 -4.34 14.35
CA GLU A 70 3.62 -3.81 15.37
C GLU A 70 3.01 -3.88 16.80
N ARG A 71 1.70 -3.65 16.91
CA ARG A 71 0.99 -3.70 18.19
C ARG A 71 0.91 -5.13 18.73
N ASP A 72 0.63 -6.11 17.87
CA ASP A 72 0.54 -7.50 18.27
C ASP A 72 1.92 -8.05 18.67
N GLU A 73 2.98 -7.68 17.97
CA GLU A 73 4.36 -8.03 18.33
C GLU A 73 4.75 -7.51 19.72
N ARG A 74 4.47 -6.23 20.03
CA ARG A 74 4.76 -5.64 21.35
C ARG A 74 4.01 -6.32 22.48
N ARG A 75 2.75 -6.71 22.25
CA ARG A 75 1.92 -7.36 23.29
C ARG A 75 2.43 -8.75 23.65
N TYR A 76 3.04 -9.46 22.70
CA TYR A 76 3.68 -10.74 22.96
C TYR A 76 4.96 -10.58 23.79
N ASP A 77 5.78 -9.56 23.51
CA ASP A 77 7.04 -9.31 24.22
C ASP A 77 6.81 -8.93 25.70
N ASP A 78 5.83 -8.06 25.99
CA ASP A 78 5.45 -7.68 27.35
C ASP A 78 4.85 -8.84 28.18
N GLY A 79 4.37 -9.91 27.54
CA GLY A 79 3.76 -11.07 28.20
C GLY A 79 4.74 -12.19 28.58
N GLU A 80 5.97 -12.15 28.08
CA GLU A 80 7.05 -13.08 28.45
C GLU A 80 7.91 -12.55 29.62
N HIS A 81 7.57 -11.39 30.21
CA HIS A 81 8.22 -10.78 31.37
C HIS A 81 7.39 -10.89 32.66
#